data_AF-A0AAW5U8B3-F1
#
_entry.id   AF-A0AAW5U8B3-F1
#
_cell.length_a   1.000
_cell.length_b   1.000
_cell.length_c   1.000
_cell.angle_alpha   90.00
_cell.angle_beta   90.00
_cell.angle_gamma   90.00
#
_symmetry.space_group_name_H-M   'P 1'
#
loop_
_entity.id
_entity.type
_entity.pdbx_description
1 polymer ?
#
loop_
_entity_poly.entity_id
_entity_poly.type
_entity_poly.pdbx_seq_one_letter_code
_entity_poly.pdbx_strand_id
1 'polypeptide(L)'
;MGQGSGTNIVTTGTKRCPYCGEEINVTATKCRYCGEWLAKNVTKPSEQKVEEIQDNDMTAADVMDITASGLGCVWALVKMCIPVLLFVYAYNSKPDFSEHKKEVANEVVKCTKDEIKSTTNTFIPGLGILASNLIDGSINDDNVKNMFFRNNSLELKDSWFWNRGILYNSYNPEGTTVSFGICGFVIPLVEWEDFKLMEE
;
A
#
# COMPACT_ATOMS: atom_id res chain seq x y z
N MET A 1 -19.79 78.99 18.97
CA MET A 1 -18.51 78.31 19.24
C MET A 1 -18.53 77.86 20.69
N GLY A 2 -18.60 76.56 20.95
CA GLY A 2 -18.67 76.01 22.31
C GLY A 2 -18.45 74.50 22.26
N GLN A 3 -17.26 74.09 22.64
CA GLN A 3 -16.79 72.71 22.70
C GLN A 3 -17.36 72.03 23.97
N GLY A 4 -17.91 70.83 23.85
CA GLY A 4 -18.23 69.94 24.99
C GLY A 4 -17.64 68.56 24.70
N SER A 5 -16.38 68.32 25.07
CA SER A 5 -15.97 67.66 26.32
C SER A 5 -16.59 66.26 26.49
N GLY A 6 -15.94 65.26 25.87
CA GLY A 6 -16.25 63.85 26.07
C GLY A 6 -15.76 63.37 27.42
N THR A 7 -16.70 63.00 28.30
CA THR A 7 -16.41 62.36 29.57
C THR A 7 -16.16 60.87 29.36
N ASN A 8 -14.91 60.43 29.51
CA ASN A 8 -14.57 59.01 29.63
C ASN A 8 -15.07 58.50 30.99
N ILE A 9 -16.18 57.76 30.99
CA ILE A 9 -16.60 56.99 32.16
C ILE A 9 -15.65 55.80 32.33
N VAL A 10 -14.62 55.96 33.16
CA VAL A 10 -13.80 54.85 33.62
C VAL A 10 -14.62 54.10 34.68
N THR A 11 -15.31 53.03 34.27
CA THR A 11 -15.99 52.12 35.18
C THR A 11 -14.94 51.36 35.98
N THR A 12 -14.65 51.80 37.21
CA THR A 12 -13.71 51.15 38.13
C THR A 12 -14.36 49.94 38.78
N GLY A 13 -14.41 48.81 38.07
CA GLY A 13 -14.83 47.52 38.60
C GLY A 13 -13.82 46.43 38.26
N THR A 14 -13.82 45.34 39.03
CA THR A 14 -13.06 44.13 38.76
C THR A 14 -14.01 42.95 38.46
N LYS A 15 -13.56 42.04 37.59
CA LYS A 15 -14.24 40.78 37.23
C LYS A 15 -13.22 39.65 37.33
N ARG A 16 -13.64 38.41 37.57
CA ARG A 16 -12.73 37.26 37.53
C ARG A 16 -12.49 36.80 36.09
N CYS A 17 -11.26 36.42 35.78
CA CYS A 17 -10.89 35.81 34.52
C CYS A 17 -11.56 34.43 34.41
N PRO A 18 -12.29 34.13 33.33
CA PRO A 18 -12.95 32.82 33.16
C PRO A 18 -11.96 31.68 32.94
N TYR A 19 -10.71 31.99 32.55
CA TYR A 19 -9.70 30.97 32.24
C TYR A 19 -8.83 30.61 33.45
N CYS A 20 -8.52 31.56 34.33
CA CYS A 20 -7.64 31.32 35.48
C CYS A 20 -8.23 31.68 36.84
N GLY A 21 -9.45 32.24 36.89
CA GLY A 21 -10.14 32.59 38.14
C GLY A 21 -9.62 33.85 38.85
N GLU A 22 -8.52 34.44 38.38
CA GLU A 22 -7.90 35.63 38.98
C GLU A 22 -8.69 36.90 38.70
N GLU A 23 -8.62 37.86 39.63
CA GLU A 23 -9.38 39.11 39.55
C GLU A 23 -8.68 40.13 38.63
N ILE A 24 -9.40 40.58 37.59
CA ILE A 24 -8.91 41.48 36.54
C ILE A 24 -9.86 42.68 36.36
N ASN A 25 -9.40 43.75 35.71
CA ASN A 25 -10.27 44.92 35.47
C ASN A 25 -11.44 44.56 34.54
N VAL A 26 -12.63 45.12 34.79
CA VAL A 26 -13.83 44.89 33.94
C VAL A 26 -13.60 45.25 32.48
N THR A 27 -12.76 46.25 32.21
CA THR A 27 -12.39 46.69 30.86
C THR A 27 -11.24 45.89 30.24
N ALA A 28 -10.61 44.98 30.98
CA ALA A 28 -9.48 44.20 30.48
C ALA A 28 -9.92 43.29 29.33
N THR A 29 -9.30 43.51 28.17
CA THR A 29 -9.42 42.69 26.95
C THR A 29 -8.46 41.50 26.95
N LYS A 30 -7.44 41.50 27.79
CA LYS A 30 -6.47 40.41 27.96
C LYS A 30 -6.10 40.24 29.43
N CYS A 31 -6.06 39.01 29.91
CA CYS A 31 -5.71 38.73 31.30
C CYS A 31 -4.21 38.94 31.52
N ARG A 32 -3.84 39.73 32.54
CA ARG A 32 -2.42 39.95 32.88
C ARG A 32 -1.74 38.75 33.55
N TYR A 33 -2.53 37.80 34.06
CA TYR A 33 -2.04 36.66 34.83
C TYR A 33 -1.81 35.43 33.94
N CYS A 34 -2.81 35.04 33.14
CA CYS A 34 -2.69 33.89 32.22
C CYS A 34 -2.37 34.27 30.78
N GLY A 35 -2.49 35.54 30.40
CA GLY A 35 -2.24 36.00 29.03
C GLY A 35 -3.36 35.69 28.03
N GLU A 36 -4.48 35.11 28.46
CA GLU A 36 -5.59 34.77 27.55
C GLU A 36 -6.46 35.99 27.21
N TRP A 37 -6.99 36.03 25.99
CA TRP A 37 -7.81 37.15 25.51
C TRP A 37 -9.28 36.99 25.94
N LEU A 38 -9.84 38.02 26.57
CA LEU A 38 -11.24 38.07 26.98
C LEU A 38 -12.03 38.86 25.94
N ALA A 39 -12.59 38.16 24.95
CA ALA A 39 -13.41 38.80 23.91
C ALA A 39 -14.61 39.52 24.54
N LYS A 40 -14.67 40.85 24.35
CA LYS A 40 -15.71 41.74 24.86
C LYS A 40 -16.93 41.65 23.96
N ASN A 41 -18.02 41.05 24.43
CA ASN A 41 -19.33 41.22 23.79
C ASN A 41 -20.23 42.08 24.68
N VAL A 42 -20.94 43.01 24.02
CA VAL A 42 -22.35 43.41 24.23
C VAL A 42 -22.53 44.93 24.14
N THR A 43 -23.23 45.39 23.10
CA THR A 43 -24.52 46.11 23.26
C THR A 43 -25.36 46.02 21.97
N LYS A 44 -26.55 45.37 22.05
CA LYS A 44 -27.67 45.35 21.05
C LYS A 44 -28.47 46.67 21.16
N PRO A 45 -29.38 47.12 20.24
CA PRO A 45 -30.28 46.32 19.37
C PRO A 45 -30.71 46.93 18.00
N SER A 46 -30.84 46.10 16.95
CA SER A 46 -31.88 46.27 15.92
C SER A 46 -31.95 45.02 15.04
N GLU A 47 -33.16 44.67 14.63
CA GLU A 47 -33.54 43.47 13.90
C GLU A 47 -32.65 43.11 12.71
N GLN A 48 -32.20 41.84 12.69
CA GLN A 48 -32.10 41.04 11.47
C GLN A 48 -32.07 39.56 11.90
N LYS A 49 -33.07 38.80 11.43
CA LYS A 49 -33.19 37.35 11.56
C LYS A 49 -31.97 36.70 10.91
N VAL A 50 -31.03 36.21 11.72
CA VAL A 50 -29.93 35.34 11.28
C VAL A 50 -30.26 33.95 11.78
N GLU A 51 -30.52 33.06 10.83
CA GLU A 51 -30.77 31.65 11.05
C GLU A 51 -29.49 30.96 11.58
N GLU A 52 -29.76 30.01 12.47
CA GLU A 52 -28.89 29.14 13.23
C GLU A 52 -28.01 28.27 12.30
N ILE A 53 -26.68 28.31 12.46
CA ILE A 53 -25.80 27.27 11.92
C ILE A 53 -25.70 26.20 13.01
N GLN A 54 -26.45 25.11 12.86
CA GLN A 54 -26.28 23.90 13.65
C GLN A 54 -25.07 23.13 13.11
N ASP A 55 -24.04 23.06 13.93
CA ASP A 55 -23.02 22.02 13.93
C ASP A 55 -23.65 20.68 14.33
N ASN A 56 -24.39 20.06 13.41
CA ASN A 56 -24.80 18.67 13.57
C ASN A 56 -23.70 17.75 13.02
N ASP A 57 -23.10 17.02 13.94
CA ASP A 57 -22.41 15.75 13.78
C ASP A 57 -23.08 14.90 12.69
N MET A 58 -22.39 14.73 11.55
CA MET A 58 -22.92 13.95 10.43
C MET A 58 -22.72 12.47 10.72
N THR A 59 -23.74 11.88 11.32
CA THR A 59 -23.86 10.43 11.47
C THR A 59 -23.90 9.75 10.10
N ALA A 60 -23.38 8.50 10.04
CA ALA A 60 -23.16 7.72 8.82
C ALA A 60 -24.41 7.45 7.93
N ALA A 61 -25.60 7.89 8.34
CA ALA A 61 -26.83 7.77 7.57
C ALA A 61 -27.01 8.90 6.53
N ASP A 62 -26.47 10.10 6.76
CA ASP A 62 -26.69 11.27 5.88
C ASP A 62 -25.75 11.31 4.65
N VAL A 63 -24.77 10.41 4.58
CA VAL A 63 -23.94 10.20 3.38
C VAL A 63 -24.76 9.57 2.24
N MET A 64 -26.00 9.12 2.51
CA MET A 64 -26.86 8.47 1.52
C MET A 64 -27.89 9.39 0.83
N ASP A 65 -27.93 10.71 1.10
CA ASP A 65 -28.87 11.64 0.42
C ASP A 65 -28.19 12.82 -0.32
N ILE A 66 -26.94 12.67 -0.74
CA ILE A 66 -26.32 13.52 -1.79
C ILE A 66 -26.51 12.83 -3.15
N THR A 67 -27.74 12.45 -3.46
CA THR A 67 -28.10 11.75 -4.71
C THR A 67 -29.14 12.48 -5.54
N ALA A 68 -29.66 13.64 -5.11
CA ALA A 68 -30.88 14.20 -5.71
C ALA A 68 -30.72 15.27 -6.80
N SER A 69 -29.52 15.80 -7.11
CA SER A 69 -29.40 16.76 -8.24
C SER A 69 -28.05 16.70 -8.94
N GLY A 70 -27.99 15.96 -10.05
CA GLY A 70 -26.92 16.02 -11.05
C GLY A 70 -25.59 15.33 -10.73
N LEU A 71 -25.18 15.27 -9.45
CA LEU A 71 -23.88 14.72 -9.05
C LEU A 71 -23.89 13.22 -8.67
N GLY A 72 -25.07 12.65 -8.40
CA GLY A 72 -25.23 11.23 -8.09
C GLY A 72 -24.89 10.32 -9.26
N CYS A 73 -25.21 10.73 -10.49
CA CYS A 73 -24.83 10.00 -11.70
C CYS A 73 -23.32 9.91 -11.86
N VAL A 74 -22.58 10.96 -11.49
CA VAL A 74 -21.11 10.97 -11.55
C VAL A 74 -20.55 9.99 -10.52
N TRP A 75 -21.07 9.98 -9.29
CA TRP A 75 -20.64 9.02 -8.26
C TRP A 75 -20.98 7.57 -8.63
N ALA A 76 -22.15 7.31 -9.21
CA ALA A 76 -22.52 5.98 -9.70
C ALA A 76 -21.62 5.51 -10.85
N LEU A 77 -21.33 6.41 -11.81
CA LEU A 77 -20.42 6.12 -12.92
C LEU A 77 -18.98 5.91 -12.42
N VAL A 78 -18.50 6.71 -11.46
CA VAL A 78 -17.17 6.55 -10.86
C VAL A 78 -17.09 5.22 -10.10
N LYS A 79 -18.10 4.87 -9.30
CA LYS A 79 -18.16 3.59 -8.57
C LYS A 79 -18.32 2.36 -9.47
N MET A 80 -18.84 2.51 -10.69
CA MET A 80 -18.90 1.44 -11.70
C MET A 80 -17.65 1.38 -12.58
N CYS A 81 -17.10 2.53 -12.95
CA CYS A 81 -15.91 2.62 -13.79
C CYS A 81 -14.64 2.25 -13.03
N ILE A 82 -14.49 2.61 -11.75
CA ILE A 82 -13.31 2.23 -10.95
C ILE A 82 -13.13 0.70 -10.86
N PRO A 83 -14.12 -0.12 -10.47
CA PRO A 83 -13.94 -1.56 -10.43
C PRO A 83 -13.75 -2.14 -11.83
N VAL A 84 -14.40 -1.61 -12.87
CA VAL A 84 -14.16 -2.05 -14.25
C VAL A 84 -12.73 -1.74 -14.69
N LEU A 85 -12.19 -0.56 -14.35
CA LEU A 85 -10.81 -0.19 -14.67
C LEU A 85 -9.80 -1.01 -13.85
N LEU A 86 -10.06 -1.28 -12.57
CA LEU A 86 -9.23 -2.16 -11.74
C LEU A 86 -9.25 -3.60 -12.25
N PHE A 87 -10.42 -4.08 -12.67
CA PHE A 87 -10.60 -5.38 -13.29
C PHE A 87 -9.79 -5.41 -14.58
N VAL A 88 -10.03 -4.50 -15.52
CA VAL A 88 -9.27 -4.39 -16.78
C VAL A 88 -7.77 -4.30 -16.52
N TYR A 89 -7.31 -3.47 -15.58
CA TYR A 89 -5.90 -3.40 -15.19
C TYR A 89 -5.39 -4.76 -14.72
N ALA A 90 -6.10 -5.44 -13.81
CA ALA A 90 -5.74 -6.79 -13.35
C ALA A 90 -5.74 -7.84 -14.47
N TYR A 91 -6.63 -7.75 -15.47
CA TYR A 91 -6.59 -8.61 -16.67
C TYR A 91 -5.38 -8.31 -17.57
N ASN A 92 -4.99 -7.05 -17.68
CA ASN A 92 -3.81 -6.65 -18.46
C ASN A 92 -2.51 -6.94 -17.73
N SER A 93 -2.53 -7.01 -16.39
CA SER A 93 -1.42 -7.45 -15.56
C SER A 93 -1.34 -8.97 -15.45
N LYS A 94 -1.94 -9.77 -16.35
CA LYS A 94 -1.69 -11.21 -16.34
C LYS A 94 -0.20 -11.45 -16.63
N PRO A 95 0.55 -12.08 -15.71
CA PRO A 95 1.96 -12.33 -15.91
C PRO A 95 2.11 -13.31 -17.08
N ASP A 96 2.92 -12.91 -18.06
CA ASP A 96 3.12 -13.70 -19.26
C ASP A 96 3.92 -14.98 -18.94
N PHE A 97 3.73 -16.02 -19.74
CA PHE A 97 4.44 -17.30 -19.60
C PHE A 97 5.97 -17.12 -19.57
N SER A 98 6.48 -16.15 -20.32
CA SER A 98 7.91 -15.81 -20.36
C SER A 98 8.44 -15.33 -19.00
N GLU A 99 7.63 -14.64 -18.22
CA GLU A 99 8.00 -14.11 -16.91
C GLU A 99 8.14 -15.25 -15.89
N HIS A 100 7.18 -16.18 -15.88
CA HIS A 100 7.28 -17.42 -15.10
C HIS A 100 8.55 -18.20 -15.41
N LYS A 101 8.87 -18.35 -16.70
CA LYS A 101 10.06 -19.08 -17.13
C LYS A 101 11.35 -18.43 -16.61
N LYS A 102 11.43 -17.10 -16.60
CA LYS A 102 12.61 -16.37 -16.14
C LYS A 102 12.79 -16.45 -14.63
N GLU A 103 11.73 -16.24 -13.86
CA GLU A 103 11.79 -16.28 -12.39
C GLU A 103 12.12 -17.68 -11.87
N VAL A 104 11.50 -18.71 -12.44
CA VAL A 104 11.83 -20.11 -12.11
C VAL A 104 13.30 -20.40 -12.43
N ALA A 105 13.78 -20.00 -13.61
CA ALA A 105 15.17 -20.24 -13.99
C ALA A 105 16.18 -19.50 -13.10
N ASN A 106 15.84 -18.30 -12.63
CA ASN A 106 16.69 -17.53 -11.73
C ASN A 106 16.76 -18.19 -10.34
N GLU A 107 15.62 -18.64 -9.81
CA GLU A 107 15.60 -19.34 -8.52
C GLU A 107 16.34 -20.69 -8.61
N VAL A 108 16.21 -21.43 -9.71
CA VAL A 108 16.99 -22.66 -9.96
C VAL A 108 18.50 -22.39 -9.87
N VAL A 109 19.00 -21.33 -10.51
CA VAL A 109 20.42 -20.95 -10.47
C VAL A 109 20.85 -20.66 -9.03
N LYS A 110 20.02 -19.94 -8.28
CA LYS A 110 20.29 -19.61 -6.88
C LYS A 110 20.32 -20.85 -5.99
N CYS A 111 19.32 -21.72 -6.09
CA CYS A 111 19.29 -23.02 -5.39
C CYS A 111 20.54 -23.85 -5.73
N THR A 112 20.90 -23.92 -7.02
CA THR A 112 22.11 -24.64 -7.48
C THR A 112 23.37 -24.08 -6.84
N LYS A 113 23.51 -22.76 -6.81
CA LYS A 113 24.66 -22.10 -6.22
C LYS A 113 24.76 -22.33 -4.71
N ASP A 114 23.63 -22.33 -4.02
CA ASP A 114 23.60 -22.53 -2.58
C ASP A 114 23.85 -24.00 -2.21
N GLU A 115 23.32 -24.94 -2.99
CA GLU A 115 23.56 -26.37 -2.80
C GLU A 115 25.01 -26.78 -3.09
N ILE A 116 25.64 -26.18 -4.10
CA ILE A 116 27.05 -26.50 -4.35
C ILE A 116 27.95 -25.93 -3.26
N LYS A 117 27.63 -24.75 -2.72
CA LYS A 117 28.37 -24.21 -1.56
C LYS A 117 28.27 -25.14 -0.36
N SER A 118 27.07 -25.62 -0.03
CA SER A 118 26.86 -26.54 1.10
C SER A 118 27.59 -27.87 0.88
N THR A 119 27.67 -28.32 -0.37
CA THR A 119 28.21 -29.64 -0.74
C THR A 119 29.67 -29.63 -1.22
N THR A 120 30.40 -28.51 -1.12
CA THR A 120 31.82 -28.42 -1.54
C THR A 120 32.77 -29.45 -0.88
N ASN A 121 32.34 -30.16 0.18
CA ASN A 121 33.07 -31.28 0.79
C ASN A 121 32.57 -32.70 0.42
N THR A 122 31.51 -32.84 -0.38
CA THR A 122 30.99 -34.15 -0.80
C THR A 122 30.86 -34.18 -2.32
N PHE A 123 31.69 -35.00 -2.96
CA PHE A 123 31.66 -35.17 -4.41
C PHE A 123 30.32 -35.80 -4.83
N ILE A 124 29.40 -35.00 -5.36
CA ILE A 124 28.17 -35.49 -5.99
C ILE A 124 28.52 -35.95 -7.41
N PRO A 125 28.39 -37.26 -7.74
CA PRO A 125 28.51 -37.74 -9.10
C PRO A 125 27.53 -36.98 -10.02
N GLY A 126 28.01 -36.47 -11.16
CA GLY A 126 27.16 -35.76 -12.14
C GLY A 126 27.14 -34.23 -11.99
N LEU A 127 27.36 -33.66 -10.80
CA LEU A 127 27.48 -32.19 -10.63
C LEU A 127 28.88 -31.65 -10.94
N GLY A 128 29.82 -32.52 -11.33
CA GLY A 128 31.24 -32.21 -11.52
C GLY A 128 31.53 -31.06 -12.50
N ILE A 129 30.72 -30.89 -13.57
CA ILE A 129 30.87 -29.78 -14.53
C ILE A 129 30.49 -28.44 -13.89
N LEU A 130 29.48 -28.43 -13.02
CA LEU A 130 29.07 -27.21 -12.30
C LEU A 130 30.05 -26.91 -11.17
N ALA A 131 30.49 -27.94 -10.45
CA ALA A 131 31.51 -27.86 -9.41
C ALA A 131 32.87 -27.38 -9.95
N SER A 132 33.29 -27.81 -11.14
CA SER A 132 34.53 -27.34 -11.76
C SER A 132 34.46 -25.85 -12.11
N ASN A 133 33.34 -25.39 -12.68
CA ASN A 133 33.13 -23.96 -12.97
C ASN A 133 33.06 -23.09 -11.69
N LEU A 134 32.68 -23.69 -10.56
CA LEU A 134 32.69 -23.04 -9.24
C LEU A 134 34.07 -22.89 -8.63
N ILE A 135 34.94 -23.88 -8.82
CA ILE A 135 36.35 -23.82 -8.38
C ILE A 135 37.05 -22.66 -9.10
N ASP A 136 36.67 -22.40 -10.35
CA ASP A 136 37.16 -21.26 -11.15
C ASP A 136 36.44 -19.94 -10.83
N GLY A 137 35.54 -19.91 -9.83
CA GLY A 137 34.89 -18.71 -9.31
C GLY A 137 33.71 -18.19 -10.12
N SER A 138 33.29 -18.89 -11.18
CA SER A 138 32.25 -18.42 -12.10
C SER A 138 31.33 -19.56 -12.53
N ILE A 139 30.26 -19.83 -11.75
CA ILE A 139 29.10 -20.52 -12.34
C ILE A 139 28.61 -19.64 -13.48
N ASN A 140 28.60 -20.18 -14.69
CA ASN A 140 27.90 -19.52 -15.79
C ASN A 140 26.40 -19.79 -15.63
N ASP A 141 25.65 -18.79 -15.17
CA ASP A 141 24.20 -18.85 -14.99
C ASP A 141 23.49 -19.39 -16.24
N ASP A 142 24.00 -19.05 -17.43
CA ASP A 142 23.44 -19.50 -18.70
C ASP A 142 23.60 -21.01 -18.92
N ASN A 143 24.69 -21.61 -18.44
CA ASN A 143 24.90 -23.06 -18.55
C ASN A 143 23.90 -23.82 -17.67
N VAL A 144 23.68 -23.35 -16.44
CA VAL A 144 22.69 -23.93 -15.52
C VAL A 144 21.28 -23.80 -16.08
N LYS A 145 20.90 -22.62 -16.60
CA LYS A 145 19.61 -22.42 -17.25
C LYS A 145 19.42 -23.35 -18.45
N ASN A 146 20.46 -23.51 -19.28
CA ASN A 146 20.40 -24.37 -20.45
C ASN A 146 20.29 -25.86 -20.09
N MET A 147 20.96 -26.31 -19.02
CA MET A 147 20.80 -27.68 -18.50
C MET A 147 19.40 -27.91 -17.91
N PHE A 148 18.90 -26.95 -17.13
CA PHE A 148 17.56 -27.01 -16.57
C PHE A 148 16.48 -27.16 -17.65
N PHE A 149 16.48 -26.30 -18.68
CA PHE A 149 15.48 -26.38 -19.75
C PHE A 149 15.67 -27.56 -20.71
N ARG A 150 16.81 -28.24 -20.67
CA ARG A 150 17.04 -29.46 -21.45
C ARG A 150 16.38 -30.67 -20.80
N ASN A 151 16.39 -30.71 -19.47
CA ASN A 151 15.99 -31.88 -18.70
C ASN A 151 14.62 -31.73 -18.03
N ASN A 152 14.04 -30.52 -18.04
CA ASN A 152 12.73 -30.24 -17.45
C ASN A 152 11.86 -29.45 -18.42
N SER A 153 10.56 -29.79 -18.44
CA SER A 153 9.54 -29.05 -19.18
C SER A 153 8.69 -28.24 -18.20
N LEU A 154 8.52 -26.94 -18.45
CA LEU A 154 7.67 -26.07 -17.64
C LEU A 154 6.41 -25.74 -18.43
N GLU A 155 5.24 -26.08 -17.88
CA GLU A 155 3.94 -25.73 -18.45
C GLU A 155 3.18 -24.80 -17.51
N LEU A 156 2.41 -23.85 -18.08
CA LEU A 156 1.50 -23.02 -17.30
C LEU A 156 0.09 -23.60 -17.36
N LYS A 157 -0.51 -23.78 -16.18
CA LYS A 157 -1.92 -24.09 -16.04
C LYS A 157 -2.67 -22.85 -15.56
N ASP A 158 -3.41 -22.25 -16.49
CA ASP A 158 -4.23 -21.08 -16.21
C ASP A 158 -5.46 -21.45 -15.37
N SER A 159 -5.85 -20.56 -14.48
CA SER A 159 -7.15 -20.56 -13.80
C SER A 159 -7.76 -19.16 -13.91
N TRP A 160 -8.90 -18.93 -13.24
CA TRP A 160 -9.67 -17.70 -13.43
C TRP A 160 -8.96 -16.41 -12.99
N PHE A 161 -8.14 -16.43 -11.93
CA PHE A 161 -7.34 -15.26 -11.50
C PHE A 161 -5.90 -15.56 -11.07
N TRP A 162 -5.49 -16.82 -11.07
CA TRP A 162 -4.11 -17.24 -10.81
C TRP A 162 -3.66 -18.17 -11.94
N ASN A 163 -2.35 -18.34 -12.08
CA ASN A 163 -1.74 -19.37 -12.90
C ASN A 163 -0.75 -20.17 -12.05
N ARG A 164 -0.47 -21.40 -12.48
CA ARG A 164 0.52 -22.27 -11.84
C ARG A 164 1.50 -22.75 -12.87
N GLY A 165 2.79 -22.64 -12.58
CA GLY A 165 3.84 -23.31 -13.35
C GLY A 165 4.05 -24.72 -12.83
N ILE A 166 3.77 -25.71 -13.67
CA ILE A 166 3.97 -27.12 -13.41
C ILE A 166 5.25 -27.55 -14.13
N LEU A 167 6.17 -28.16 -13.39
CA LEU A 167 7.43 -28.69 -13.88
C LEU A 167 7.31 -30.20 -14.07
N TYR A 168 7.60 -30.69 -15.26
CA TYR A 168 7.67 -32.11 -15.59
C TYR A 168 9.12 -32.53 -15.81
N ASN A 169 9.45 -33.68 -15.25
CA ASN A 169 10.78 -34.25 -15.21
C ASN A 169 10.64 -35.79 -15.17
N SER A 170 11.68 -36.50 -15.59
CA SER A 170 11.84 -37.94 -15.30
C SER A 170 11.64 -38.36 -13.84
N TYR A 171 11.96 -37.51 -12.85
CA TYR A 171 11.73 -37.82 -11.43
C TYR A 171 10.26 -37.71 -11.05
N ASN A 172 9.55 -36.70 -11.57
CA ASN A 172 8.15 -36.47 -11.27
C ASN A 172 7.33 -36.34 -12.56
N PRO A 173 6.94 -37.48 -13.18
CA PRO A 173 6.23 -37.48 -14.46
C PRO A 173 4.81 -36.91 -14.36
N GLU A 174 4.21 -36.90 -13.16
CA GLU A 174 2.88 -36.31 -12.93
C GLU A 174 2.91 -34.77 -12.84
N GLY A 175 4.11 -34.18 -12.72
CA GLY A 175 4.33 -32.73 -12.66
C GLY A 175 4.28 -32.16 -11.24
N THR A 176 5.26 -31.32 -10.89
CA THR A 176 5.34 -30.60 -9.60
C THR A 176 5.00 -29.12 -9.78
N THR A 177 4.26 -28.51 -8.86
CA THR A 177 4.01 -27.05 -8.93
C THR A 177 5.23 -26.30 -8.41
N VAL A 178 5.91 -25.56 -9.29
CA VAL A 178 7.16 -24.86 -8.97
C VAL A 178 7.04 -23.33 -9.03
N SER A 179 5.92 -22.81 -9.52
CA SER A 179 5.62 -21.38 -9.41
C SER A 179 4.12 -21.13 -9.33
N PHE A 180 3.76 -20.04 -8.66
CA PHE A 180 2.40 -19.55 -8.53
C PHE A 180 2.35 -18.09 -8.95
N GLY A 181 1.50 -17.74 -9.91
CA GLY A 181 1.30 -16.35 -10.29
C GLY A 181 -0.10 -15.86 -9.96
N ILE A 182 -0.17 -14.66 -9.42
CA ILE A 182 -1.41 -14.03 -8.97
C ILE A 182 -1.32 -12.53 -9.19
N CYS A 183 -2.33 -11.94 -9.82
CA CYS A 183 -2.45 -10.48 -10.00
C CYS A 183 -1.17 -9.80 -10.56
N GLY A 184 -0.46 -10.43 -11.50
CA GLY A 184 0.76 -9.87 -12.10
C GLY A 184 2.05 -10.10 -11.33
N PHE A 185 1.99 -10.83 -10.22
CA PHE A 185 3.17 -11.27 -9.49
C PHE A 185 3.42 -12.75 -9.74
N VAL A 186 4.70 -13.13 -9.84
CA VAL A 186 5.15 -14.52 -9.91
C VAL A 186 5.89 -14.86 -8.64
N ILE A 187 5.45 -15.93 -7.97
CA ILE A 187 6.09 -16.48 -6.78
C ILE A 187 6.77 -17.79 -7.20
N PRO A 188 8.11 -17.82 -7.31
CA PRO A 188 8.83 -19.08 -7.50
C PRO A 188 8.80 -19.87 -6.19
N LEU A 189 8.42 -21.15 -6.29
CA LEU A 189 8.37 -22.12 -5.19
C LEU A 189 9.25 -23.32 -5.54
N VAL A 190 10.43 -23.04 -6.11
CA VAL A 190 11.34 -24.07 -6.62
C VAL A 190 12.21 -24.57 -5.48
N GLU A 191 12.21 -25.88 -5.25
CA GLU A 191 13.15 -26.55 -4.34
C GLU A 191 14.18 -27.37 -5.13
N TRP A 192 15.33 -27.66 -4.52
CA TRP A 192 16.42 -28.40 -5.17
C TRP A 192 16.00 -29.80 -5.66
N GLU A 193 15.06 -30.43 -4.96
CA GLU A 193 14.57 -31.78 -5.27
C GLU A 193 13.56 -31.80 -6.43
N ASP A 194 13.00 -30.65 -6.82
CA ASP A 194 11.93 -30.57 -7.81
C ASP A 194 12.45 -30.69 -9.25
N PHE A 195 13.70 -30.35 -9.51
CA PHE A 195 14.25 -30.22 -10.85
C PHE A 195 15.48 -31.08 -11.09
N LYS A 196 15.62 -31.54 -12.34
CA LYS A 196 16.77 -32.37 -12.76
C LYS A 196 17.74 -31.54 -13.59
N LEU A 197 18.99 -31.42 -13.14
CA LEU A 197 20.02 -30.74 -13.93
C LEU A 197 20.81 -31.68 -14.85
N MET A 198 20.86 -32.98 -14.55
CA MET A 198 21.69 -33.96 -15.27
C MET A 198 20.91 -35.26 -15.48
N GLU A 199 21.13 -35.97 -16.58
CA GLU A 199 20.72 -37.38 -16.73
C GLU A 199 21.74 -38.25 -15.95
N GLU A 200 21.24 -39.07 -15.03
CA GLU A 200 22.02 -40.18 -14.45
C GLU A 200 22.30 -41.26 -15.49
#